data_AF-A0A5M5ZYN1-F1
#
_entry.id   AF-A0A5M5ZYN1-F1
#
_cell.length_a   1.000
_cell.length_b   1.000
_cell.length_c   1.000
_cell.angle_alpha   90.00
_cell.angle_beta   90.00
_cell.angle_gamma   90.00
#
_symmetry.space_group_name_H-M   'P 1'
#
loop_
_entity.id
_entity.type
_entity.pdbx_description
1 polymer ?
#
loop_
_entity_poly.entity_id
_entity_poly.type
_entity_poly.pdbx_seq_one_letter_code
_entity_poly.pdbx_strand_id
1 'polypeptide(L)'
;MNINELGEDLEQQFGKPRNITEENVRFMLSLIKEEFDGTKVNENVEKPSLEAFGMTILAVMSYQTTPWEELAKKPSIRKTLKYIAIRGNSHYDEMEALTKELIRKHFDGITQKMVLGFLKIIRGVSNEERPTKLIEYTPFAAQYYAIHHGLHQLIRGEHPDDAAVIIHCAIEDGILFPTIPRSLLVDEFNLKKSSFDKYFSKYHINLEYESDAVKKQVEEKIKYHRRSLRNAIGYNVTDNNNVHFYDRKLGRKNFLSMIIAYCRSIFRF
;
A
#
# COMPACT_ATOMS: atom_id res chain seq x y z
N MET A 1 -10.75 10.75 -36.63
CA MET A 1 -11.08 10.30 -35.27
C MET A 1 -9.92 10.65 -34.35
N ASN A 2 -10.14 11.61 -33.46
CA ASN A 2 -9.23 12.11 -32.43
C ASN A 2 -9.15 11.08 -31.28
N ILE A 3 -8.01 10.97 -30.59
CA ILE A 3 -7.83 10.08 -29.41
C ILE A 3 -8.93 10.26 -28.35
N ASN A 4 -9.43 11.49 -28.18
CA ASN A 4 -10.52 11.79 -27.24
C ASN A 4 -11.86 11.21 -27.72
N GLU A 5 -12.14 11.25 -29.02
CA GLU A 5 -13.34 10.63 -29.62
C GLU A 5 -13.29 9.11 -29.50
N LEU A 6 -12.09 8.52 -29.61
CA LEU A 6 -11.85 7.10 -29.40
C LEU A 6 -12.06 6.68 -27.94
N GLY A 7 -11.71 7.56 -26.99
CA GLY A 7 -11.94 7.36 -25.56
C GLY A 7 -13.42 7.44 -25.16
N GLU A 8 -14.16 8.39 -25.74
CA GLU A 8 -15.61 8.55 -25.52
C GLU A 8 -16.41 7.40 -26.13
N ASP A 9 -16.01 6.91 -27.30
CA ASP A 9 -16.63 5.76 -27.97
C ASP A 9 -16.38 4.45 -27.20
N LEU A 10 -15.17 4.30 -26.61
CA LEU A 10 -14.85 3.21 -25.68
C LEU A 10 -15.63 3.30 -24.36
N GLU A 11 -15.84 4.50 -23.82
CA GLU A 11 -16.63 4.72 -22.59
C GLU A 11 -18.13 4.49 -22.82
N GLN A 12 -18.67 4.82 -24.00
CA GLN A 12 -20.03 4.47 -24.39
C GLN A 12 -20.23 2.98 -24.62
N GLN A 13 -19.26 2.29 -25.24
CA GLN A 13 -19.37 0.85 -25.53
C GLN A 13 -19.11 -0.04 -24.30
N PHE A 14 -18.19 0.36 -23.42
CA PHE A 14 -17.71 -0.50 -22.33
C PHE A 14 -17.89 0.10 -20.92
N GLY A 15 -18.38 1.34 -20.81
CA GLY A 15 -18.45 2.09 -19.56
C GLY A 15 -17.09 2.67 -19.14
N LYS A 16 -17.06 3.41 -18.03
CA LYS A 16 -15.80 3.88 -17.42
C LYS A 16 -14.89 2.70 -17.09
N PRO A 17 -13.55 2.82 -17.27
CA PRO A 17 -12.60 1.82 -16.81
C PRO A 17 -12.84 1.53 -15.32
N ARG A 18 -13.37 0.34 -15.00
CA ARG A 18 -13.50 -0.08 -13.60
C ARG A 18 -12.11 -0.30 -13.03
N ASN A 19 -11.84 0.25 -11.86
CA ASN A 19 -10.60 -0.03 -11.14
C ASN A 19 -10.68 -1.43 -10.49
N ILE A 20 -10.60 -2.47 -11.33
CA ILE A 20 -10.69 -3.88 -10.94
C ILE A 20 -9.66 -4.23 -9.85
N THR A 21 -8.56 -3.49 -9.77
CA THR A 21 -7.57 -3.64 -8.70
C THR A 21 -8.19 -3.41 -7.33
N GLU A 22 -8.96 -2.35 -7.14
CA GLU A 22 -9.58 -2.03 -5.85
C GLU A 22 -10.69 -3.01 -5.47
N GLU A 23 -11.50 -3.44 -6.43
CA GLU A 23 -12.51 -4.50 -6.23
C GLU A 23 -11.84 -5.80 -5.80
N ASN A 24 -10.72 -6.18 -6.44
CA ASN A 24 -9.96 -7.37 -6.07
C ASN A 24 -9.30 -7.23 -4.69
N VAL A 25 -8.85 -6.03 -4.28
CA VAL A 25 -8.38 -5.78 -2.90
C VAL A 25 -9.50 -6.10 -1.92
N ARG A 26 -10.67 -5.46 -2.13
CA ARG A 26 -11.82 -5.59 -1.22
C ARG A 26 -12.28 -7.04 -1.10
N PHE A 27 -12.26 -7.77 -2.21
CA PHE A 27 -12.57 -9.19 -2.23
C PHE A 27 -11.53 -10.02 -1.46
N MET A 28 -10.24 -9.81 -1.68
CA MET A 28 -9.21 -10.54 -0.91
C MET A 28 -9.30 -10.24 0.60
N LEU A 29 -9.61 -8.99 0.95
CA LEU A 29 -9.86 -8.59 2.33
C LEU A 29 -11.07 -9.29 2.96
N SER A 30 -12.15 -9.48 2.20
CA SER A 30 -13.33 -10.18 2.71
C SER A 30 -13.03 -11.66 3.00
N LEU A 31 -12.21 -12.31 2.17
CA LEU A 31 -11.76 -13.68 2.41
C LEU A 31 -10.91 -13.83 3.68
N ILE A 32 -10.07 -12.84 4.01
CA ILE A 32 -9.31 -12.82 5.26
C ILE A 32 -10.24 -12.61 6.45
N LYS A 33 -11.23 -11.70 6.31
CA LYS A 33 -12.19 -11.39 7.36
C LYS A 33 -13.05 -12.60 7.74
N GLU A 34 -13.38 -13.48 6.80
CA GLU A 34 -14.12 -14.73 7.06
C GLU A 34 -13.40 -15.66 8.05
N GLU A 35 -12.07 -15.63 8.08
CA GLU A 35 -11.25 -16.49 8.95
C GLU A 35 -10.74 -15.74 10.19
N PHE A 36 -11.24 -14.52 10.44
CA PHE A 36 -10.82 -13.71 11.58
C PHE A 36 -11.78 -13.88 12.77
N ASP A 37 -11.25 -14.33 13.91
CA ASP A 37 -12.04 -14.65 15.11
C ASP A 37 -12.26 -13.46 16.07
N GLY A 38 -11.80 -12.27 15.71
CA GLY A 38 -11.75 -11.11 16.62
C GLY A 38 -10.37 -10.85 17.22
N THR A 39 -9.46 -11.83 17.16
CA THR A 39 -8.09 -11.72 17.72
C THR A 39 -6.99 -12.15 16.74
N LYS A 40 -7.22 -13.20 15.95
CA LYS A 40 -6.26 -13.73 14.98
C LYS A 40 -6.98 -14.25 13.73
N VAL A 41 -6.26 -14.30 12.63
CA VAL A 41 -6.71 -15.01 11.43
C VAL A 41 -6.40 -16.50 11.61
N ASN A 42 -7.38 -17.35 11.38
CA ASN A 42 -7.21 -18.78 11.32
C ASN A 42 -6.40 -19.14 10.06
N GLU A 43 -5.12 -19.51 10.25
CA GLU A 43 -4.25 -19.95 9.16
C GLU A 43 -4.46 -21.42 8.76
N ASN A 44 -5.31 -22.18 9.47
CA ASN A 44 -5.64 -23.57 9.16
C ASN A 44 -6.72 -23.66 8.09
N VAL A 45 -6.41 -23.14 6.91
CA VAL A 45 -7.26 -23.23 5.72
C VAL A 45 -6.83 -24.39 4.82
N GLU A 46 -7.82 -25.02 4.19
CA GLU A 46 -7.63 -26.18 3.31
C GLU A 46 -6.68 -25.82 2.15
N LYS A 47 -5.60 -26.60 2.01
CA LYS A 47 -4.66 -26.47 0.89
C LYS A 47 -5.36 -26.87 -0.42
N PRO A 48 -5.33 -26.04 -1.47
CA PRO A 48 -5.95 -26.38 -2.74
C PRO A 48 -5.20 -27.53 -3.41
N SER A 49 -5.92 -28.33 -4.19
CA SER A 49 -5.29 -29.28 -5.10
C SER A 49 -4.47 -28.53 -6.15
N LEU A 50 -3.47 -29.19 -6.74
CA LEU A 50 -2.65 -28.59 -7.79
C LEU A 50 -3.49 -28.18 -9.01
N GLU A 51 -4.55 -28.94 -9.32
CA GLU A 51 -5.50 -28.64 -10.39
C GLU A 51 -6.34 -27.39 -10.06
N ALA A 52 -6.86 -27.28 -8.83
CA ALA A 52 -7.60 -26.10 -8.40
C ALA A 52 -6.71 -24.85 -8.39
N PHE A 53 -5.45 -25.00 -7.98
CA PHE A 53 -4.45 -23.94 -8.04
C PHE A 53 -4.20 -23.51 -9.50
N GLY A 54 -3.93 -24.44 -10.40
CA GLY A 54 -3.72 -24.16 -11.82
C GLY A 54 -4.93 -23.49 -12.49
N MET A 55 -6.14 -23.97 -12.19
CA MET A 55 -7.39 -23.39 -12.69
C MET A 55 -7.57 -21.94 -12.24
N THR A 56 -7.20 -21.61 -11.00
CA THR A 56 -7.20 -20.23 -10.50
C THR A 56 -6.19 -19.36 -11.25
N ILE A 57 -4.98 -19.85 -11.51
CA ILE A 57 -3.99 -19.10 -12.32
C ILE A 57 -4.58 -18.82 -13.71
N LEU A 58 -5.11 -19.85 -14.38
CA LEU A 58 -5.69 -19.70 -15.70
C LEU A 58 -6.83 -18.66 -15.71
N ALA A 59 -7.73 -18.73 -14.72
CA ALA A 59 -8.84 -17.80 -14.61
C ALA A 59 -8.37 -16.36 -14.38
N VAL A 60 -7.53 -16.13 -13.38
CA VAL A 60 -7.05 -14.78 -13.02
C VAL A 60 -6.20 -14.17 -14.13
N MET A 61 -5.36 -14.97 -14.78
CA MET A 61 -4.43 -14.48 -15.79
C MET A 61 -5.08 -14.29 -17.17
N SER A 62 -6.14 -15.05 -17.48
CA SER A 62 -6.87 -14.94 -18.76
C SER A 62 -7.99 -13.91 -18.72
N TYR A 63 -8.69 -13.77 -17.58
CA TYR A 63 -9.83 -12.85 -17.42
C TYR A 63 -9.45 -11.63 -16.59
N GLN A 64 -8.45 -10.88 -17.06
CA GLN A 64 -7.85 -9.75 -16.32
C GLN A 64 -8.84 -8.59 -16.09
N THR A 65 -9.90 -8.50 -16.90
CA THR A 65 -10.94 -7.49 -16.78
C THR A 65 -12.11 -7.92 -15.89
N THR A 66 -12.11 -9.16 -15.40
CA THR A 66 -13.19 -9.70 -14.56
C THR A 66 -12.80 -9.59 -13.09
N PRO A 67 -13.67 -9.03 -12.23
CA PRO A 67 -13.44 -9.01 -10.78
C PRO A 67 -13.23 -10.43 -10.24
N TRP A 68 -12.29 -10.58 -9.30
CA TRP A 68 -11.99 -11.88 -8.72
C TRP A 68 -13.15 -12.44 -7.92
N GLU A 69 -14.02 -11.59 -7.38
CA GLU A 69 -15.27 -12.01 -6.74
C GLU A 69 -16.17 -12.77 -7.72
N GLU A 70 -16.27 -12.30 -8.96
CA GLU A 70 -17.03 -12.96 -10.03
C GLU A 70 -16.40 -14.30 -10.43
N LEU A 71 -15.07 -14.35 -10.56
CA LEU A 71 -14.35 -15.60 -10.80
C LEU A 71 -14.52 -16.60 -9.63
N ALA A 72 -14.59 -16.07 -8.40
CA ALA A 72 -14.76 -16.83 -7.17
C ALA A 72 -16.19 -17.33 -6.94
N LYS A 73 -17.14 -17.07 -7.85
CA LYS A 73 -18.42 -17.83 -7.88
C LYS A 73 -18.16 -19.32 -8.08
N LYS A 74 -17.02 -19.70 -8.69
CA LYS A 74 -16.55 -21.09 -8.70
C LYS A 74 -15.90 -21.45 -7.36
N PRO A 75 -16.42 -22.45 -6.61
CA PRO A 75 -15.94 -22.76 -5.26
C PRO A 75 -14.44 -23.10 -5.17
N SER A 76 -13.91 -23.82 -6.18
CA SER A 76 -12.48 -24.16 -6.22
C SER A 76 -11.60 -22.91 -6.33
N ILE A 77 -12.00 -21.93 -7.16
CA ILE A 77 -11.27 -20.67 -7.32
C ILE A 77 -11.32 -19.86 -6.02
N ARG A 78 -12.49 -19.78 -5.39
CA ARG A 78 -12.67 -19.09 -4.10
C ARG A 78 -11.79 -19.69 -3.01
N LYS A 79 -11.79 -21.02 -2.85
CA LYS A 79 -10.95 -21.73 -1.88
C LYS A 79 -9.48 -21.45 -2.12
N THR A 80 -9.02 -21.52 -3.37
CA THR A 80 -7.63 -21.22 -3.73
C THR A 80 -7.27 -19.76 -3.42
N LEU A 81 -8.11 -18.79 -3.78
CA LEU A 81 -7.87 -17.37 -3.50
C LEU A 81 -7.85 -17.10 -1.98
N LYS A 82 -8.72 -17.76 -1.21
CA LYS A 82 -8.70 -17.69 0.26
C LYS A 82 -7.39 -18.25 0.82
N TYR A 83 -6.96 -19.43 0.35
CA TYR A 83 -5.68 -20.01 0.75
C TYR A 83 -4.50 -19.08 0.43
N ILE A 84 -4.49 -18.46 -0.75
CA ILE A 84 -3.48 -17.46 -1.12
C ILE A 84 -3.54 -16.23 -0.21
N ALA A 85 -4.74 -15.69 0.07
CA ALA A 85 -4.91 -14.51 0.90
C ALA A 85 -4.34 -14.71 2.32
N ILE A 86 -4.50 -15.92 2.86
CA ILE A 86 -4.14 -16.25 4.24
C ILE A 86 -2.71 -16.80 4.34
N ARG A 87 -2.39 -17.84 3.56
CA ARG A 87 -1.08 -18.50 3.60
C ARG A 87 -0.03 -17.77 2.79
N GLY A 88 -0.42 -17.10 1.70
CA GLY A 88 0.52 -16.38 0.83
C GLY A 88 1.27 -15.27 1.55
N ASN A 89 0.72 -14.78 2.67
CA ASN A 89 1.34 -13.84 3.58
C ASN A 89 2.53 -14.44 4.35
N SER A 90 2.28 -15.43 5.19
CA SER A 90 3.26 -15.97 6.15
C SER A 90 4.05 -17.18 5.64
N HIS A 91 3.57 -17.85 4.59
CA HIS A 91 4.08 -19.13 4.07
C HIS A 91 4.27 -19.04 2.55
N TYR A 92 5.02 -18.03 2.09
CA TYR A 92 5.24 -17.79 0.66
C TYR A 92 5.99 -18.94 -0.03
N ASP A 93 6.83 -19.65 0.71
CA ASP A 93 7.50 -20.87 0.29
C ASP A 93 6.50 -21.97 -0.14
N GLU A 94 5.32 -22.04 0.47
CA GLU A 94 4.25 -22.95 0.02
C GLU A 94 3.72 -22.58 -1.37
N MET A 95 3.65 -21.28 -1.68
CA MET A 95 3.20 -20.76 -2.98
C MET A 95 4.26 -21.01 -4.05
N GLU A 96 5.53 -20.84 -3.70
CA GLU A 96 6.64 -21.25 -4.56
C GLU A 96 6.63 -22.75 -4.82
N ALA A 97 6.38 -23.57 -3.81
CA ALA A 97 6.32 -25.03 -3.96
C ALA A 97 5.18 -25.44 -4.90
N LEU A 98 3.97 -24.88 -4.72
CA LEU A 98 2.81 -25.13 -5.60
C LEU A 98 3.09 -24.70 -7.05
N THR A 99 3.70 -23.53 -7.26
CA THR A 99 4.04 -23.06 -8.61
C THR A 99 5.13 -23.90 -9.26
N LYS A 100 6.15 -24.32 -8.50
CA LYS A 100 7.20 -25.25 -8.97
C LYS A 100 6.59 -26.60 -9.37
N GLU A 101 5.69 -27.15 -8.57
CA GLU A 101 5.00 -28.41 -8.88
C GLU A 101 4.10 -28.26 -10.13
N LEU A 102 3.37 -27.14 -10.25
CA LEU A 102 2.50 -26.87 -11.39
C LEU A 102 3.28 -26.78 -12.70
N ILE A 103 4.45 -26.12 -12.69
CA ILE A 103 5.34 -26.04 -13.86
C ILE A 103 5.86 -27.42 -14.25
N ARG A 104 6.22 -28.26 -13.28
CA ARG A 104 6.73 -29.62 -13.53
C ARG A 104 5.70 -30.55 -14.18
N LYS A 105 4.42 -30.43 -13.81
CA LYS A 105 3.36 -31.31 -14.32
C LYS A 105 2.77 -30.90 -15.67
N HIS A 106 3.14 -29.73 -16.20
CA HIS A 106 2.75 -29.27 -17.55
C HIS A 106 1.25 -29.42 -17.87
N PHE A 107 0.41 -28.65 -17.17
CA PHE A 107 -1.03 -28.61 -17.46
C PHE A 107 -1.32 -27.85 -18.76
N ASP A 108 -2.17 -28.43 -19.61
CA ASP A 108 -2.60 -27.81 -20.86
C ASP A 108 -3.28 -26.44 -20.61
N GLY A 109 -2.91 -25.45 -21.43
CA GLY A 109 -3.41 -24.07 -21.33
C GLY A 109 -2.73 -23.21 -20.26
N ILE A 110 -1.94 -23.78 -19.34
CA ILE A 110 -1.21 -23.03 -18.31
C ILE A 110 0.23 -22.78 -18.76
N THR A 111 0.50 -21.57 -19.21
CA THR A 111 1.86 -21.18 -19.63
C THR A 111 2.74 -20.82 -18.44
N GLN A 112 4.06 -21.04 -18.54
CA GLN A 112 5.02 -20.55 -17.53
C GLN A 112 4.90 -19.04 -17.29
N LYS A 113 4.59 -18.26 -18.34
CA LYS A 113 4.36 -16.81 -18.22
C LYS A 113 3.16 -16.50 -17.33
N MET A 114 2.06 -17.26 -17.43
CA MET A 114 0.91 -17.14 -16.54
C MET A 114 1.28 -17.51 -15.10
N VAL A 115 1.99 -18.63 -14.90
CA VAL A 115 2.41 -19.07 -13.56
C VAL A 115 3.32 -18.03 -12.89
N LEU A 116 4.34 -17.54 -13.60
CA LEU A 116 5.26 -16.52 -13.07
C LEU A 116 4.56 -15.16 -12.89
N GLY A 117 3.62 -14.81 -13.78
CA GLY A 117 2.79 -13.63 -13.64
C GLY A 117 1.92 -13.68 -12.39
N PHE A 118 1.31 -14.84 -12.12
CA PHE A 118 0.51 -15.08 -10.93
C PHE A 118 1.37 -15.16 -9.66
N LEU A 119 2.53 -15.79 -9.71
CA LEU A 119 3.48 -15.80 -8.59
C LEU A 119 3.91 -14.37 -8.21
N LYS A 120 4.04 -13.46 -9.18
CA LYS A 120 4.28 -12.03 -8.92
C LYS A 120 3.09 -11.34 -8.24
N ILE A 121 1.86 -11.79 -8.51
CA ILE A 121 0.64 -11.32 -7.81
C ILE A 121 0.67 -11.85 -6.36
N ILE A 122 0.94 -13.15 -6.16
CA ILE A 122 1.06 -13.77 -4.83
C ILE A 122 2.20 -13.15 -4.02
N ARG A 123 3.34 -12.83 -4.65
CA ARG A 123 4.44 -12.13 -3.98
C ARG A 123 3.99 -10.78 -3.44
N GLY A 124 3.03 -10.15 -4.12
CA GLY A 124 2.35 -8.95 -3.64
C GLY A 124 1.46 -9.16 -2.42
N VAL A 125 1.18 -10.41 -2.01
CA VAL A 125 0.52 -10.76 -0.74
C VAL A 125 1.50 -11.29 0.31
N SER A 126 2.79 -11.42 -0.01
CA SER A 126 3.80 -12.08 0.85
C SER A 126 4.55 -11.13 1.79
N ASN A 127 5.03 -11.68 2.91
CA ASN A 127 5.76 -10.95 3.95
C ASN A 127 7.24 -10.63 3.64
N GLU A 128 7.70 -10.78 2.40
CA GLU A 128 9.11 -10.52 2.04
C GLU A 128 9.54 -9.06 2.26
N GLU A 129 8.63 -8.10 2.12
CA GLU A 129 8.82 -6.71 2.55
C GLU A 129 7.52 -6.23 3.23
N ARG A 130 7.49 -6.26 4.57
CA ARG A 130 6.34 -5.77 5.34
C ARG A 130 6.40 -4.24 5.47
N PRO A 131 5.28 -3.52 5.23
CA PRO A 131 5.11 -2.16 5.70
C PRO A 131 5.41 -2.05 7.19
N THR A 132 6.17 -1.03 7.58
CA THR A 132 6.47 -0.74 8.98
C THR A 132 5.22 -0.26 9.72
N LYS A 133 5.29 -0.09 11.05
CA LYS A 133 4.16 0.45 11.84
C LYS A 133 3.73 1.85 11.39
N LEU A 134 4.57 2.56 10.63
CA LEU A 134 4.24 3.87 10.04
C LEU A 134 2.95 3.85 9.20
N ILE A 135 2.62 2.72 8.57
CA ILE A 135 1.42 2.59 7.73
C ILE A 135 0.12 2.87 8.50
N GLU A 136 0.08 2.56 9.79
CA GLU A 136 -1.07 2.79 10.66
C GLU A 136 -1.33 4.27 10.92
N TYR A 137 -0.33 5.10 10.63
CA TYR A 137 -0.35 6.55 10.74
C TYR A 137 -0.34 7.23 9.37
N THR A 138 -0.54 6.47 8.30
CA THR A 138 -0.60 6.98 6.93
C THR A 138 -2.04 6.87 6.43
N PRO A 139 -2.78 8.00 6.28
CA PRO A 139 -4.19 7.97 5.87
C PRO A 139 -4.39 7.37 4.47
N PHE A 140 -3.35 7.48 3.65
CA PHE A 140 -3.31 7.07 2.25
C PHE A 140 -2.56 5.73 2.11
N ALA A 141 -3.12 4.65 2.66
CA ALA A 141 -2.49 3.32 2.62
C ALA A 141 -2.19 2.84 1.19
N ALA A 142 -3.04 3.22 0.22
CA ALA A 142 -2.85 2.99 -1.21
C ALA A 142 -1.62 3.69 -1.81
N GLN A 143 -1.01 4.64 -1.09
CA GLN A 143 0.17 5.39 -1.49
C GLN A 143 1.32 5.20 -0.48
N TYR A 144 1.18 4.27 0.47
CA TYR A 144 2.12 4.08 1.57
C TYR A 144 3.57 3.96 1.11
N TYR A 145 3.88 3.14 0.10
CA TYR A 145 5.27 2.97 -0.32
C TYR A 145 5.86 4.23 -0.94
N ALA A 146 5.06 5.02 -1.63
CA ALA A 146 5.51 6.32 -2.15
C ALA A 146 5.80 7.29 -1.01
N ILE A 147 4.91 7.33 -0.02
CA ILE A 147 5.05 8.17 1.17
C ILE A 147 6.26 7.74 1.99
N HIS A 148 6.33 6.46 2.36
CA HIS A 148 7.41 5.84 3.12
C HIS A 148 8.76 6.05 2.46
N HIS A 149 8.87 5.72 1.16
CA HIS A 149 10.11 5.90 0.42
C HIS A 149 10.49 7.38 0.27
N GLY A 150 9.54 8.26 -0.07
CA GLY A 150 9.79 9.69 -0.21
C GLY A 150 10.24 10.33 1.10
N LEU A 151 9.63 9.95 2.23
CA LEU A 151 10.05 10.39 3.56
C LEU A 151 11.45 9.86 3.90
N HIS A 152 11.71 8.57 3.68
CA HIS A 152 13.04 7.99 3.91
C HIS A 152 14.11 8.66 3.06
N GLN A 153 13.83 8.95 1.78
CA GLN A 153 14.76 9.67 0.90
C GLN A 153 15.05 11.08 1.40
N LEU A 154 14.03 11.79 1.89
CA LEU A 154 14.18 13.16 2.35
C LEU A 154 14.78 13.27 3.74
N ILE A 155 14.60 12.28 4.62
CA ILE A 155 15.02 12.36 6.02
C ILE A 155 16.39 11.71 6.23
N ARG A 156 16.77 10.72 5.40
CA ARG A 156 17.99 9.95 5.59
C ARG A 156 19.23 10.84 5.45
N GLY A 157 19.94 11.02 6.56
CA GLY A 157 21.17 11.82 6.60
C GLY A 157 20.94 13.32 6.75
N GLU A 158 19.69 13.76 6.90
CA GLU A 158 19.37 15.15 7.20
C GLU A 158 19.72 15.52 8.64
N HIS A 159 19.92 16.82 8.86
CA HIS A 159 20.04 17.35 10.20
C HIS A 159 18.72 17.16 10.98
N PRO A 160 18.75 16.87 12.30
CA PRO A 160 17.53 16.60 13.08
C PRO A 160 16.46 17.71 13.03
N ASP A 161 16.88 18.96 12.84
CA ASP A 161 15.98 20.10 12.68
C ASP A 161 15.20 20.04 11.35
N ASP A 162 15.88 19.72 10.25
CA ASP A 162 15.29 19.55 8.92
C ASP A 162 14.36 18.34 8.87
N ALA A 163 14.78 17.21 9.47
CA ALA A 163 13.94 16.03 9.63
C ALA A 163 12.63 16.35 10.39
N ALA A 164 12.72 17.17 11.45
CA ALA A 164 11.55 17.60 12.20
C ALA A 164 10.61 18.48 11.36
N VAL A 165 11.14 19.41 10.56
CA VAL A 165 10.35 20.23 9.64
C VAL A 165 9.65 19.38 8.59
N ILE A 166 10.33 18.40 8.00
CA ILE A 166 9.76 17.52 6.97
C ILE A 166 8.58 16.73 7.54
N ILE A 167 8.74 16.12 8.72
CA ILE A 167 7.66 15.37 9.38
C ILE A 167 6.51 16.30 9.78
N HIS A 168 6.81 17.51 10.26
CA HIS A 168 5.79 18.51 10.56
C HIS A 168 4.98 18.88 9.31
N CYS A 169 5.64 19.13 8.18
CA CYS A 169 4.98 19.37 6.90
C CYS A 169 4.11 18.20 6.46
N ALA A 170 4.57 16.95 6.66
CA ALA A 170 3.80 15.76 6.33
C ALA A 170 2.54 15.62 7.18
N ILE A 171 2.58 16.03 8.45
CA ILE A 171 1.40 16.04 9.33
C ILE A 171 0.42 17.15 8.91
N GLU A 172 0.92 18.36 8.65
CA GLU A 172 0.06 19.49 8.25
C GLU A 172 -0.59 19.27 6.88
N ASP A 173 0.13 18.71 5.91
CA ASP A 173 -0.42 18.34 4.60
C ASP A 173 -1.34 17.11 4.69
N GLY A 174 -1.51 16.49 5.87
CA GLY A 174 -2.37 15.32 6.08
C GLY A 174 -1.80 13.99 5.55
N ILE A 175 -0.52 13.94 5.19
CA ILE A 175 0.17 12.73 4.73
C ILE A 175 0.42 11.74 5.87
N LEU A 176 0.63 12.25 7.08
CA LEU A 176 0.72 11.47 8.32
C LEU A 176 -0.31 11.96 9.32
N PHE A 177 -0.85 11.06 10.14
CA PHE A 177 -1.73 11.47 11.24
C PHE A 177 -0.94 12.22 12.32
N PRO A 178 -1.52 13.27 12.92
CA PRO A 178 -0.88 14.03 14.01
C PRO A 178 -0.69 13.18 15.28
N THR A 179 -1.41 12.07 15.41
CA THR A 179 -1.33 11.13 16.54
C THR A 179 -0.14 10.16 16.46
N ILE A 180 0.72 10.30 15.44
CA ILE A 180 1.89 9.43 15.28
C ILE A 180 2.84 9.53 16.49
N PRO A 181 3.23 8.40 17.12
CA PRO A 181 4.18 8.39 18.21
C PRO A 181 5.56 8.88 17.75
N ARG A 182 6.16 9.78 18.53
CA ARG A 182 7.53 10.27 18.27
C ARG A 182 8.57 9.16 18.31
N SER A 183 8.39 8.18 19.20
CA SER A 183 9.26 6.99 19.27
C SER A 183 9.26 6.22 17.95
N LEU A 184 8.08 6.04 17.34
CA LEU A 184 7.97 5.37 16.05
C LEU A 184 8.73 6.13 14.96
N LEU A 185 8.60 7.46 14.89
CA LEU A 185 9.33 8.28 13.92
C LEU A 185 10.85 8.19 14.12
N VAL A 186 11.29 8.23 15.38
CA VAL A 186 12.70 8.10 15.75
C VAL A 186 13.27 6.76 15.31
N ASP A 187 12.57 5.68 15.60
CA ASP A 187 12.99 4.32 15.25
C ASP A 187 12.95 4.10 13.73
N GLU A 188 11.87 4.54 13.08
CA GLU A 188 11.63 4.38 11.65
C GLU A 188 12.71 5.06 10.79
N PHE A 189 13.06 6.31 11.15
CA PHE A 189 13.99 7.12 10.37
C PHE A 189 15.41 7.15 10.96
N ASN A 190 15.68 6.31 11.97
CA ASN A 190 16.97 6.21 12.66
C ASN A 190 17.51 7.58 13.15
N LEU A 191 16.64 8.34 13.83
CA LEU A 191 16.95 9.71 14.28
C LEU A 191 17.49 9.71 15.71
N LYS A 192 18.29 10.73 16.05
CA LYS A 192 18.70 10.95 17.45
C LYS A 192 17.55 11.54 18.26
N LYS A 193 16.89 10.72 19.09
CA LYS A 193 15.70 11.07 19.89
C LYS A 193 15.75 12.46 20.56
N SER A 194 16.79 12.73 21.36
CA SER A 194 16.90 13.98 22.14
C SER A 194 16.95 15.24 21.27
N SER A 195 17.61 15.15 20.11
CA SER A 195 17.72 16.27 19.18
C SER A 195 16.41 16.43 18.42
N PHE A 196 15.88 15.33 17.87
CA PHE A 196 14.62 15.33 17.14
C PHE A 196 13.46 15.87 17.98
N ASP A 197 13.27 15.39 19.21
CA ASP A 197 12.17 15.83 20.08
C ASP A 197 12.22 17.33 20.38
N LYS A 198 13.43 17.88 20.59
CA LYS A 198 13.65 19.31 20.83
C LYS A 198 13.18 20.14 19.64
N TYR A 199 13.59 19.77 18.43
CA TYR A 199 13.23 20.51 17.21
C TYR A 199 11.77 20.30 16.82
N PHE A 200 11.27 19.06 16.89
CA PHE A 200 9.89 18.73 16.57
C PHE A 200 8.89 19.49 17.45
N SER A 201 9.18 19.65 18.74
CA SER A 201 8.34 20.41 19.67
C SER A 201 8.28 21.90 19.33
N LYS A 202 9.36 22.47 18.78
CA LYS A 202 9.42 23.87 18.34
C LYS A 202 8.40 24.16 17.24
N TYR A 203 8.31 23.28 16.25
CA TYR A 203 7.42 23.45 15.10
C TYR A 203 5.94 23.17 15.42
N HIS A 204 5.64 22.46 16.51
CA HIS A 204 4.26 22.10 16.84
C HIS A 204 3.55 23.05 17.82
N ILE A 205 4.29 23.82 18.64
CA ILE A 205 3.71 24.55 19.78
C ILE A 205 4.17 26.02 19.88
N ASN A 206 5.35 26.39 19.37
CA ASN A 206 6.09 27.49 19.98
C ASN A 206 6.44 28.68 19.07
N LEU A 207 5.81 28.82 17.91
CA LEU A 207 6.13 29.94 17.00
C LEU A 207 5.47 31.26 17.41
N GLU A 208 4.42 31.25 18.22
CA GLU A 208 3.64 32.46 18.56
C GLU A 208 4.48 33.53 19.29
N TYR A 209 5.39 33.10 20.17
CA TYR A 209 6.23 33.97 21.03
C TYR A 209 7.64 34.26 20.46
N GLU A 210 7.95 33.79 19.25
CA GLU A 210 9.24 34.02 18.60
C GLU A 210 9.27 35.38 17.88
N SER A 211 10.48 35.91 17.65
CA SER A 211 10.66 37.18 16.91
C SER A 211 10.26 37.03 15.43
N ASP A 212 9.85 38.14 14.80
CA ASP A 212 9.41 38.14 13.39
C ASP A 212 10.50 37.63 12.42
N ALA A 213 11.78 37.88 12.74
CA ALA A 213 12.90 37.38 11.94
C ALA A 213 13.00 35.84 12.02
N VAL A 214 12.80 35.26 13.20
CA VAL A 214 12.82 33.80 13.41
C VAL A 214 11.59 33.16 12.77
N LYS A 215 10.41 33.78 12.90
CA LYS A 215 9.18 33.35 12.22
C LYS A 215 9.38 33.26 10.71
N LYS A 216 9.89 34.33 10.10
CA LYS A 216 10.15 34.39 8.66
C LYS A 216 11.15 33.31 8.19
N GLN A 217 12.24 33.11 8.94
CA GLN A 217 13.21 32.07 8.63
C GLN A 217 12.60 30.66 8.70
N VAL A 218 11.77 30.41 9.70
CA VAL A 218 11.04 29.14 9.85
C VAL A 218 10.04 28.94 8.72
N GLU A 219 9.27 29.96 8.34
CA GLU A 219 8.32 29.90 7.23
C GLU A 219 9.01 29.56 5.90
N GLU A 220 10.16 30.18 5.61
CA GLU A 220 10.95 29.89 4.42
C GLU A 220 11.45 28.44 4.41
N LYS A 221 11.91 27.95 5.57
CA LYS A 221 12.36 26.57 5.76
C LYS A 221 11.22 25.56 5.58
N ILE A 222 10.04 25.83 6.14
CA ILE A 222 8.82 25.03 5.96
C ILE A 222 8.42 25.03 4.48
N LYS A 223 8.41 26.19 3.82
CA LYS A 223 8.04 26.30 2.40
C LYS A 223 8.97 25.49 1.49
N TYR A 224 10.28 25.53 1.76
CA TYR A 224 11.26 24.73 1.04
C TYR A 224 11.00 23.23 1.21
N HIS A 225 10.94 22.75 2.46
CA HIS A 225 10.78 21.33 2.75
C HIS A 225 9.42 20.78 2.32
N ARG A 226 8.34 21.57 2.42
CA ARG A 226 7.02 21.19 1.93
C ARG A 226 7.02 21.01 0.41
N ARG A 227 7.72 21.87 -0.34
CA ARG A 227 7.89 21.70 -1.80
C ARG A 227 8.66 20.41 -2.11
N SER A 228 9.76 20.17 -1.40
CA SER A 228 10.56 18.94 -1.57
C SER A 228 9.74 17.69 -1.25
N LEU A 229 8.95 17.71 -0.17
CA LEU A 229 8.05 16.65 0.25
C LEU A 229 7.01 16.31 -0.82
N ARG A 230 6.29 17.32 -1.31
CA ARG A 230 5.27 17.17 -2.37
C ARG A 230 5.86 16.59 -3.66
N ASN A 231 7.05 17.05 -4.06
CA ASN A 231 7.75 16.56 -5.24
C ASN A 231 8.23 15.12 -5.08
N ALA A 232 8.85 14.78 -3.95
CA ALA A 232 9.41 13.45 -3.71
C ALA A 232 8.30 12.38 -3.64
N ILE A 233 7.22 12.68 -2.92
CA ILE A 233 6.09 11.74 -2.76
C ILE A 233 5.16 11.77 -3.99
N GLY A 234 5.05 12.92 -4.66
CA GLY A 234 4.22 13.12 -5.85
C GLY A 234 2.76 13.36 -5.53
N TYR A 235 2.48 14.39 -4.72
CA TYR A 235 1.13 14.83 -4.40
C TYR A 235 1.01 16.36 -4.36
N ASN A 236 -0.22 16.85 -4.38
CA ASN A 236 -0.54 18.24 -4.10
C ASN A 236 -1.68 18.34 -3.08
N VAL A 237 -1.81 19.50 -2.43
CA VAL A 237 -2.92 19.82 -1.53
C VAL A 237 -3.76 20.88 -2.22
N THR A 238 -5.05 20.61 -2.41
CA THR A 238 -5.99 21.58 -3.01
C THR A 238 -6.40 22.65 -2.00
N ASP A 239 -7.05 23.71 -2.48
CA ASP A 239 -7.51 24.83 -1.64
C ASP A 239 -8.49 24.40 -0.52
N ASN A 240 -9.10 23.22 -0.64
CA ASN A 240 -9.98 22.62 0.37
C ASN A 240 -9.23 21.68 1.34
N ASN A 241 -7.91 21.77 1.43
CA ASN A 241 -7.04 20.85 2.19
C ASN A 241 -7.16 19.37 1.79
N ASN A 242 -7.63 19.08 0.56
CA ASN A 242 -7.68 17.70 0.08
C ASN A 242 -6.35 17.32 -0.58
N VAL A 243 -5.79 16.19 -0.16
CA VAL A 243 -4.59 15.62 -0.77
C VAL A 243 -4.94 14.90 -2.06
N HIS A 244 -4.30 15.29 -3.15
CA HIS A 244 -4.41 14.65 -4.45
C HIS A 244 -3.04 14.12 -4.87
N PHE A 245 -2.93 12.80 -5.03
CA PHE A 245 -1.72 12.18 -5.58
C PHE A 245 -1.76 12.24 -7.11
N TYR A 246 -0.64 12.55 -7.75
CA TYR A 246 -0.56 12.47 -9.22
C TYR A 246 -0.84 11.03 -9.68
N ASP A 247 -1.47 10.86 -10.85
CA ASP A 247 -1.99 9.59 -11.37
C ASP A 247 -0.99 8.43 -11.21
N ARG A 248 -1.10 7.75 -10.07
CA ARG A 248 -0.30 6.58 -9.74
C ARG A 248 -1.25 5.39 -9.72
N LYS A 249 -1.10 4.52 -10.72
CA LYS A 249 -1.76 3.21 -10.69
C LYS A 249 -1.40 2.49 -9.40
N LEU A 250 -2.37 1.83 -8.78
CA LEU A 250 -2.15 1.05 -7.57
C LEU A 250 -1.15 -0.08 -7.87
N GLY A 251 0.11 0.11 -7.47
CA GLY A 251 1.16 -0.89 -7.65
C GLY A 251 0.99 -2.06 -6.68
N ARG A 252 1.63 -3.20 -6.96
CA ARG A 252 1.55 -4.42 -6.14
C ARG A 252 1.95 -4.21 -4.66
N LYS A 253 2.92 -3.33 -4.41
CA LYS A 253 3.33 -2.98 -3.04
C LYS A 253 2.23 -2.18 -2.32
N ASN A 254 1.62 -1.20 -3.00
CA ASN A 254 0.48 -0.44 -2.48
C ASN A 254 -0.76 -1.33 -2.23
N PHE A 255 -0.96 -2.30 -3.13
CA PHE A 255 -1.55 -3.61 -2.91
C PHE A 255 -1.60 -4.06 -1.44
N LEU A 256 -0.44 -4.58 -1.06
CA LEU A 256 -0.14 -5.19 0.21
C LEU A 256 -0.33 -4.23 1.39
N SER A 257 0.09 -2.98 1.20
CA SER A 257 -0.06 -1.93 2.20
C SER A 257 -1.51 -1.76 2.64
N MET A 258 -2.46 -1.71 1.69
CA MET A 258 -3.87 -1.62 2.03
C MET A 258 -4.36 -2.83 2.83
N ILE A 259 -3.96 -4.03 2.41
CA ILE A 259 -4.32 -5.27 3.11
C ILE A 259 -3.77 -5.29 4.53
N ILE A 260 -2.49 -4.95 4.71
CA ILE A 260 -1.81 -4.95 6.01
C ILE A 260 -2.34 -3.84 6.91
N ALA A 261 -2.59 -2.64 6.37
CA ALA A 261 -3.21 -1.55 7.12
C ALA A 261 -4.59 -1.97 7.65
N TYR A 262 -5.39 -2.62 6.80
CA TYR A 262 -6.69 -3.14 7.19
C TYR A 262 -6.56 -4.23 8.27
N CYS A 263 -5.71 -5.23 8.06
CA CYS A 263 -5.41 -6.26 9.05
C CYS A 263 -5.02 -5.62 10.39
N ARG A 264 -4.03 -4.72 10.42
CA ARG A 264 -3.60 -4.04 11.65
C ARG A 264 -4.70 -3.19 12.29
N SER A 265 -5.54 -2.53 11.50
CA SER A 265 -6.67 -1.76 12.03
C SER A 265 -7.68 -2.63 12.78
N ILE A 266 -7.82 -3.89 12.37
CA ILE A 266 -8.67 -4.88 13.02
C ILE A 266 -8.04 -5.38 14.34
N PHE A 267 -6.71 -5.54 14.37
CA PHE A 267 -5.97 -6.07 15.53
C PHE A 267 -5.57 -5.02 16.57
N ARG A 268 -6.08 -3.78 16.48
CA ARG A 268 -5.79 -2.72 17.47
C ARG A 268 -6.43 -3.07 18.82
N PHE A 269 -5.63 -3.72 19.68
CA PHE A 269 -5.72 -3.59 21.15
C PHE A 269 -4.85 -2.42 21.61
#